data_AF-A0A067BPS2-F1
#
_entry.id   AF-A0A067BPS2-F1
#
_cell.length_a   1.000
_cell.length_b   1.000
_cell.length_c   1.000
_cell.angle_alpha   90.00
_cell.angle_beta   90.00
_cell.angle_gamma   90.00
#
_symmetry.space_group_name_H-M   'P 1'
#
loop_
_entity.id
_entity.type
_entity.pdbx_description
1 polymer ?
#
loop_
_entity_poly.entity_id
_entity_poly.type
_entity_poly.pdbx_seq_one_letter_code
_entity_poly.pdbx_strand_id
1 'polypeptide(L)'
;MANSGRWTAAELKYLDHLVGCYLTGILDDSDDEAERLTLRQYVARQLRCDPMRVTKRLKKGKMLANARLQANFNRRVYHKLIDYSALDVERLMALKDARNKFLAELESKVAKKEGSEPRVTRGYLSLSEQLNGAPGTHELQHEAHAMLLLRGNAEAVWTI
;
A
#
# COMPACT_ATOMS: atom_id res chain seq x y z
N MET A 1 3.53 6.62 5.92
CA MET A 1 4.07 5.30 6.34
C MET A 1 4.48 4.50 5.13
N ALA A 2 5.68 3.90 5.16
CA ALA A 2 6.27 3.21 4.00
C ALA A 2 5.54 1.90 3.68
N ASN A 3 5.07 1.17 4.70
CA ASN A 3 4.42 -0.12 4.51
C ASN A 3 2.89 -0.03 4.62
N SER A 4 2.19 -0.19 3.50
CA SER A 4 0.73 -0.17 3.42
C SER A 4 0.16 -1.22 2.45
N GLY A 5 -1.15 -1.39 2.42
CA GLY A 5 -1.83 -2.32 1.51
C GLY A 5 -1.78 -3.79 1.97
N ARG A 6 -1.84 -4.71 1.00
CA ARG A 6 -1.89 -6.16 1.23
C ARG A 6 -0.64 -6.63 1.99
N TRP A 7 -0.83 -7.60 2.87
CA TRP A 7 0.25 -8.28 3.59
C TRP A 7 0.99 -9.23 2.65
N THR A 8 2.31 -9.09 2.53
CA THR A 8 3.17 -10.05 1.83
C THR A 8 3.49 -11.26 2.71
N ALA A 9 4.03 -12.31 2.10
CA ALA A 9 4.44 -13.50 2.83
C ALA A 9 5.58 -13.20 3.82
N ALA A 10 6.58 -12.39 3.44
CA ALA A 10 7.65 -12.02 4.35
C ALA A 10 7.13 -11.15 5.52
N GLU A 11 6.21 -10.22 5.27
CA GLU A 11 5.58 -9.45 6.36
C GLU A 11 4.88 -10.36 7.37
N LEU A 12 4.15 -11.36 6.89
CA LEU A 12 3.44 -12.30 7.75
C LEU A 12 4.39 -13.19 8.55
N LYS A 13 5.46 -13.67 7.91
CA LYS A 13 6.47 -14.49 8.57
C LYS A 13 7.24 -13.69 9.63
N TYR A 14 7.63 -12.46 9.31
CA TYR A 14 8.27 -11.57 10.27
C TYR A 14 7.35 -11.23 11.44
N LEU A 15 6.07 -10.91 11.16
CA LEU A 15 5.06 -10.67 12.20
C LEU A 15 4.95 -11.85 13.17
N ASP A 16 4.94 -13.08 12.65
CA ASP A 16 4.79 -14.29 13.45
C ASP A 16 5.95 -14.48 14.45
N HIS A 17 7.19 -14.44 13.95
CA HIS A 17 8.38 -14.51 14.80
C HIS A 17 8.46 -13.33 15.78
N LEU A 18 8.11 -12.11 15.34
CA LEU A 18 8.20 -10.90 16.15
C LEU A 18 7.24 -10.96 17.33
N VAL A 19 5.99 -11.36 17.08
CA VAL A 19 5.00 -11.55 18.15
C VAL A 19 5.45 -12.68 19.06
N GLY A 20 5.94 -13.80 18.52
CA GLY A 20 6.46 -14.90 19.33
C GLY A 20 7.54 -14.43 20.32
N CYS A 21 8.59 -13.79 19.81
CA CYS A 21 9.72 -13.32 20.62
C CYS A 21 9.32 -12.23 21.63
N TYR A 22 8.45 -11.31 21.23
CA TYR A 22 7.92 -10.28 22.14
C TYR A 22 7.15 -10.91 23.31
N LEU A 23 6.34 -11.92 23.04
CA LEU A 23 5.53 -12.55 24.07
C LEU A 23 6.35 -13.47 25.00
N THR A 24 7.48 -14.00 24.53
CA THR A 24 8.40 -14.80 25.34
C THR A 24 9.43 -13.96 26.08
N GLY A 25 9.54 -12.66 25.78
CA GLY A 25 10.47 -11.78 26.48
C GLY A 25 11.91 -11.86 26.00
N ILE A 26 12.15 -12.42 24.81
CA ILE A 26 13.51 -12.76 24.35
C ILE A 26 14.04 -11.76 23.32
N LEU A 27 13.46 -10.57 23.21
CA LEU A 27 13.97 -9.55 22.28
C LEU A 27 15.30 -9.02 22.79
N ASP A 28 16.18 -8.63 21.87
CA ASP A 28 17.56 -8.22 22.14
C ASP A 28 17.62 -7.10 23.20
N ASP A 29 18.67 -7.10 24.03
CA ASP A 29 18.76 -6.24 25.21
C ASP A 29 18.75 -4.74 24.91
N SER A 30 19.03 -4.34 23.67
CA SER A 30 19.00 -2.96 23.21
C SER A 30 17.58 -2.39 23.02
N ASP A 31 16.55 -3.25 23.06
CA ASP A 31 15.17 -2.86 22.80
C ASP A 31 14.46 -2.34 24.07
N ASP A 32 15.02 -1.33 24.74
CA ASP A 32 14.35 -0.56 25.82
C ASP A 32 12.95 -0.05 25.38
N GLU A 33 12.77 0.09 24.06
CA GLU A 33 11.51 0.48 23.46
C GLU A 33 10.41 -0.59 23.64
N ALA A 34 10.77 -1.89 23.62
CA ALA A 34 9.79 -2.97 23.76
C ALA A 34 9.06 -2.91 25.10
N GLU A 35 9.76 -2.56 26.18
CA GLU A 35 9.19 -2.40 27.53
C GLU A 35 8.19 -1.24 27.63
N ARG A 36 8.37 -0.20 26.82
CA ARG A 36 7.55 1.03 26.87
C ARG A 36 6.34 0.98 25.95
N LEU A 37 6.29 0.04 25.02
CA LEU A 37 5.25 -0.05 24.00
C LEU A 37 4.35 -1.25 24.21
N THR A 38 3.06 -1.10 23.91
CA THR A 38 2.17 -2.25 23.74
C THR A 38 2.55 -3.07 22.50
N LEU A 39 2.18 -4.35 22.45
CA LEU A 39 2.43 -5.25 21.32
C LEU A 39 2.02 -4.60 19.98
N ARG A 40 0.86 -3.95 19.94
CA ARG A 40 0.39 -3.24 18.74
C ARG A 40 1.36 -2.15 18.29
N GLN A 41 1.79 -1.30 19.21
CA GLN A 41 2.66 -0.17 18.91
C GLN A 41 4.04 -0.66 18.47
N TYR A 42 4.60 -1.62 19.21
CA TYR A 42 5.90 -2.21 18.90
C TYR A 42 5.89 -2.86 17.51
N VAL A 43 4.91 -3.74 17.24
CA VAL A 43 4.77 -4.39 15.93
C VAL A 43 4.56 -3.38 14.80
N ALA A 44 3.74 -2.34 15.00
CA ALA A 44 3.51 -1.32 13.98
C ALA A 44 4.79 -0.58 13.61
N ARG A 45 5.62 -0.25 14.60
CA ARG A 45 6.92 0.40 14.41
C ARG A 45 7.90 -0.51 13.67
N GLN A 46 8.03 -1.76 14.11
CA GLN A 46 8.93 -2.73 13.48
C GLN A 46 8.55 -3.03 12.03
N LEU A 47 7.25 -3.08 11.70
CA LEU A 47 6.75 -3.27 10.34
C LEU A 47 6.61 -1.96 9.54
N ARG A 48 6.95 -0.80 10.12
CA ARG A 48 6.82 0.53 9.49
C ARG A 48 5.42 0.80 8.92
N CYS A 49 4.39 0.34 9.61
CA CYS A 49 2.99 0.36 9.15
C CYS A 49 2.05 1.00 10.18
N ASP A 50 0.80 1.22 9.76
CA ASP A 50 -0.20 1.87 10.61
C ASP A 50 -0.66 0.94 11.76
N PRO A 51 -0.74 1.44 13.01
CA PRO A 51 -1.19 0.63 14.13
C PRO A 51 -2.58 -0.01 13.93
N MET A 52 -3.47 0.60 13.14
CA MET A 52 -4.77 0.01 12.81
C MET A 52 -4.64 -1.20 11.87
N ARG A 53 -3.63 -1.22 10.98
CA ARG A 53 -3.33 -2.39 10.13
C ARG A 53 -2.96 -3.59 10.99
N VAL A 54 -2.17 -3.36 12.05
CA VAL A 54 -1.85 -4.38 13.05
C VAL A 54 -3.09 -4.82 13.82
N THR A 55 -3.91 -3.89 14.34
CA THR A 55 -5.17 -4.23 15.04
C THR A 55 -6.09 -5.12 14.19
N LYS A 56 -6.24 -4.77 12.90
CA LYS A 56 -7.06 -5.55 11.97
C LYS A 56 -6.47 -6.95 11.72
N ARG A 57 -5.15 -7.10 11.72
CA ARG A 57 -4.48 -8.39 11.55
C ARG A 57 -4.59 -9.25 12.81
N LEU A 58 -4.38 -8.65 13.98
CA LEU A 58 -4.40 -9.32 15.28
C LEU A 58 -5.77 -9.22 15.99
N LYS A 59 -6.86 -9.15 15.23
CA LYS A 59 -8.22 -9.07 15.80
C LYS A 59 -8.58 -10.40 16.47
N LYS A 60 -9.32 -10.35 17.59
CA LYS A 60 -9.89 -11.51 18.28
C LYS A 60 -10.51 -12.50 17.29
N GLY A 61 -10.24 -13.79 17.48
CA GLY A 61 -10.77 -14.88 16.65
C GLY A 61 -9.99 -15.15 15.37
N LYS A 62 -9.04 -14.28 14.98
CA LYS A 62 -8.09 -14.60 13.91
C LYS A 62 -7.03 -15.58 14.39
N MET A 63 -6.38 -16.23 13.43
CA MET A 63 -5.25 -17.11 13.69
C MET A 63 -3.92 -16.39 13.45
N LEU A 64 -2.97 -16.65 14.34
CA LEU A 64 -1.56 -16.30 14.22
C LEU A 64 -0.77 -17.57 14.52
N ALA A 65 0.19 -17.94 13.65
CA ALA A 65 0.68 -19.31 13.52
C ALA A 65 -0.49 -20.32 13.60
N ASN A 66 -0.50 -21.11 14.67
CA ASN A 66 -1.47 -22.17 14.93
C ASN A 66 -2.39 -21.85 16.12
N ALA A 67 -2.40 -20.61 16.61
CA ALA A 67 -3.17 -20.19 17.78
C ALA A 67 -4.27 -19.18 17.44
N ARG A 68 -5.44 -19.33 18.07
CA ARG A 68 -6.53 -18.37 17.97
C ARG A 68 -6.30 -17.20 18.92
N LEU A 69 -6.39 -15.99 18.40
CA LEU A 69 -6.13 -14.77 19.16
C LEU A 69 -7.26 -14.46 20.13
N GLN A 70 -6.88 -14.21 21.39
CA GLN A 70 -7.76 -13.84 22.48
C GLN A 70 -8.18 -12.36 22.40
N ALA A 71 -9.14 -11.97 23.26
CA ALA A 71 -9.47 -10.57 23.45
C ALA A 71 -8.24 -9.79 23.97
N ASN A 72 -8.15 -8.49 23.65
CA ASN A 72 -7.09 -7.59 24.12
C ASN A 72 -5.65 -8.01 23.78
N PHE A 73 -5.44 -8.99 22.88
CA PHE A 73 -4.11 -9.46 22.49
C PHE A 73 -3.15 -8.34 22.07
N ASN A 74 -3.66 -7.34 21.37
CA ASN A 74 -2.93 -6.14 20.93
C ASN A 74 -2.37 -5.26 22.06
N ARG A 75 -2.90 -5.38 23.28
CA ARG A 75 -2.55 -4.57 24.45
C ARG A 75 -1.54 -5.25 25.37
N ARG A 76 -1.07 -6.46 25.04
CA ARG A 76 -0.05 -7.15 25.82
C ARG A 76 1.23 -6.30 25.87
N VAL A 77 1.90 -6.35 27.01
CA VAL A 77 3.14 -5.61 27.27
C VAL A 77 4.30 -6.61 27.29
N TYR A 78 5.48 -6.12 26.94
CA TYR A 78 6.70 -6.88 26.95
C TYR A 78 7.18 -7.12 28.38
N HIS A 79 7.68 -8.31 28.64
CA HIS A 79 8.35 -8.64 29.90
C HIS A 79 9.64 -9.34 29.55
N LYS A 80 10.78 -8.71 29.86
CA LYS A 80 12.09 -9.20 29.50
C LYS A 80 12.42 -10.50 30.25
N LEU A 81 12.89 -11.49 29.51
CA LEU A 81 13.43 -12.72 30.04
C LEU A 81 14.91 -12.51 30.40
N ILE A 82 15.31 -13.01 31.56
CA ILE A 82 16.68 -12.87 32.06
C ILE A 82 17.57 -14.00 31.53
N ASP A 83 17.02 -15.23 31.49
CA ASP A 83 17.76 -16.44 31.15
C ASP A 83 17.30 -16.98 29.79
N TYR A 84 18.25 -17.09 28.85
CA TYR A 84 17.98 -17.56 27.50
C TYR A 84 18.32 -19.04 27.33
N SER A 85 17.40 -19.82 26.76
CA SER A 85 17.69 -21.19 26.32
C SER A 85 18.27 -21.20 24.90
N ALA A 86 18.89 -22.32 24.50
CA ALA A 86 19.34 -22.51 23.12
C ALA A 86 18.20 -22.34 22.09
N LEU A 87 16.99 -22.79 22.44
CA LEU A 87 15.80 -22.62 21.60
C LEU A 87 15.41 -21.14 21.45
N ASP A 88 15.62 -20.31 22.48
CA ASP A 88 15.33 -18.88 22.40
C ASP A 88 16.33 -18.16 21.50
N VAL A 89 17.60 -18.58 21.52
CA VAL A 89 18.62 -18.11 20.58
C VAL A 89 18.23 -18.48 19.15
N GLU A 90 17.74 -19.70 18.90
CA GLU A 90 17.23 -20.11 17.58
C GLU A 90 16.05 -19.25 17.11
N ARG A 91 15.09 -18.97 18.00
CA ARG A 91 13.95 -18.08 17.71
C ARG A 91 14.41 -16.66 17.36
N LEU A 92 15.39 -16.13 18.09
CA LEU A 92 16.01 -14.84 17.81
C LEU A 92 16.72 -14.81 16.45
N MET A 93 17.46 -15.86 16.10
CA MET A 93 18.08 -15.98 14.77
C MET A 93 17.01 -16.01 13.66
N ALA A 94 15.96 -16.82 13.83
CA ALA A 94 14.85 -16.87 12.88
C ALA A 94 14.13 -15.52 12.74
N LEU A 95 13.99 -14.76 13.83
CA LEU A 95 13.46 -13.40 13.82
C LEU A 95 14.35 -12.46 12.98
N LYS A 96 15.67 -12.49 13.20
CA LYS A 96 16.65 -11.65 12.46
C LYS A 96 16.61 -11.97 10.96
N ASP A 97 16.56 -13.24 10.59
CA ASP A 97 16.43 -13.67 9.19
C ASP A 97 15.12 -13.22 8.55
N ALA A 98 14.00 -13.36 9.26
CA ALA A 98 12.69 -12.92 8.78
C ALA A 98 12.65 -11.40 8.62
N ARG A 99 13.29 -10.64 9.52
CA ARG A 99 13.43 -9.18 9.42
C ARG A 99 14.17 -8.78 8.15
N ASN A 100 15.31 -9.40 7.86
CA ASN A 100 16.12 -9.09 6.68
C ASN A 100 15.32 -9.33 5.39
N LYS A 101 14.60 -10.46 5.30
CA LYS A 101 13.71 -10.76 4.17
C LYS A 101 12.58 -9.75 4.02
N PHE A 102 11.96 -9.36 5.13
CA PHE A 102 10.93 -8.33 5.14
C PHE A 102 11.46 -6.98 4.63
N LEU A 103 12.64 -6.56 5.08
CA LEU A 103 13.22 -5.27 4.66
C LEU A 103 13.52 -5.25 3.16
N ALA A 104 14.10 -6.32 2.60
CA ALA A 104 14.35 -6.44 1.17
C ALA A 104 13.05 -6.39 0.33
N GLU A 105 12.00 -7.08 0.78
CA GLU A 105 10.68 -7.00 0.13
C GLU A 105 10.04 -5.60 0.27
N LEU A 106 10.22 -4.95 1.42
CA LEU A 106 9.68 -3.62 1.66
C LEU A 106 10.33 -2.59 0.74
N GLU A 107 11.65 -2.63 0.56
CA GLU A 107 12.38 -1.78 -0.38
C GLU A 107 11.86 -1.98 -1.80
N SER A 108 11.72 -3.24 -2.23
CA SER A 108 11.15 -3.58 -3.55
C SER A 108 9.72 -3.04 -3.72
N LYS A 109 8.91 -3.07 -2.66
CA LYS A 109 7.53 -2.58 -2.64
C LYS A 109 7.46 -1.05 -2.69
N VAL A 110 8.38 -0.37 -2.02
CA VAL A 110 8.49 1.10 -2.04
C VAL A 110 8.97 1.57 -3.41
N ALA A 111 10.02 0.96 -3.97
CA ALA A 111 10.53 1.28 -5.30
C ALA A 111 9.47 1.12 -6.39
N LYS A 112 8.67 0.04 -6.34
CA LYS A 112 7.53 -0.17 -7.26
C LYS A 112 6.45 0.90 -7.13
N LYS A 113 6.26 1.46 -5.94
CA LYS A 113 5.26 2.50 -5.69
C LYS A 113 5.74 3.87 -6.18
N GLU A 114 7.04 4.14 -6.09
CA GLU A 114 7.65 5.37 -6.62
C GLU A 114 7.77 5.33 -8.15
N GLY A 115 8.05 4.16 -8.72
CA GLY A 115 8.11 3.96 -10.17
C GLY A 115 6.76 3.73 -10.87
N SER A 116 5.66 3.54 -10.12
CA SER A 116 4.32 3.50 -10.72
C SER A 116 3.83 4.92 -10.96
N GLU A 117 3.46 5.25 -12.21
CA GLU A 117 2.74 6.49 -12.49
C GLU A 117 1.54 6.65 -11.55
N PRO A 118 1.22 7.88 -11.10
CA PRO A 118 0.05 8.11 -10.28
C PRO A 118 -1.15 7.53 -11.01
N ARG A 119 -1.80 6.53 -10.40
CA ARG A 119 -3.09 6.04 -10.90
C ARG A 119 -4.00 7.24 -10.99
N VAL A 120 -4.29 7.69 -12.20
CA VAL A 120 -5.36 8.66 -12.48
C VAL A 120 -6.59 8.10 -11.79
N THR A 121 -6.96 8.71 -10.67
CA THR A 121 -8.15 8.33 -9.94
C THR A 121 -9.30 8.53 -10.92
N ARG A 122 -9.98 7.43 -11.26
CA ARG A 122 -11.13 7.46 -12.16
C ARG A 122 -12.27 8.23 -11.48
N GLY A 123 -12.22 9.55 -11.55
CA GLY A 123 -13.09 10.45 -10.83
C GLY A 123 -12.60 11.88 -10.95
N TYR A 124 -13.13 12.58 -11.96
CA TYR A 124 -12.83 13.95 -12.40
C TYR A 124 -11.54 14.09 -13.21
N LEU A 125 -11.74 14.28 -14.52
CA LEU A 125 -10.76 14.85 -15.44
C LEU A 125 -10.18 16.13 -14.82
N SER A 126 -8.88 16.35 -15.02
CA SER A 126 -8.28 17.64 -14.73
C SER A 126 -8.95 18.73 -15.58
N LEU A 127 -8.98 19.97 -15.07
CA LEU A 127 -9.56 21.12 -15.80
C LEU A 127 -8.93 21.29 -17.20
N SER A 128 -7.66 20.91 -17.34
CA SER A 128 -6.92 20.85 -18.61
C SER A 128 -7.43 19.78 -19.58
N GLU A 129 -7.83 18.61 -19.09
CA GLU A 129 -8.40 17.55 -19.94
C GLU A 129 -9.83 17.86 -20.38
N GLN A 130 -10.58 18.66 -19.61
CA GLN A 130 -11.91 19.14 -20.03
C GLN A 130 -11.82 20.19 -21.14
N LEU A 131 -10.76 21.00 -21.20
CA LEU A 131 -10.59 22.04 -22.20
C LEU A 131 -9.99 21.53 -23.52
N ASN A 132 -9.21 20.44 -23.47
CA ASN A 132 -8.61 19.82 -24.66
C ASN A 132 -9.57 18.90 -25.45
N GLY A 133 -10.81 18.71 -24.98
CA GLY A 133 -11.85 17.94 -25.66
C GLY A 133 -12.64 18.73 -26.73
N ALA A 134 -12.27 19.98 -27.03
CA ALA A 134 -12.86 20.70 -28.14
C ALA A 134 -12.25 20.21 -29.46
N PRO A 135 -13.03 19.65 -30.40
CA PRO A 135 -12.51 19.38 -31.74
C PRO A 135 -12.01 20.69 -32.34
N GLY A 136 -10.76 20.65 -32.79
CA GLY A 136 -10.04 21.79 -33.33
C GLY A 136 -10.83 22.48 -34.44
N THR A 137 -10.65 23.79 -34.48
CA THR A 137 -11.21 24.81 -35.38
C THR A 137 -10.84 24.64 -36.86
N HIS A 138 -10.69 23.40 -37.35
CA HIS A 138 -10.34 23.09 -38.74
C HIS A 138 -11.51 22.57 -39.59
N GLU A 139 -12.66 22.26 -38.97
CA GLU A 139 -13.86 21.80 -39.71
C GLU A 139 -14.81 22.94 -40.11
N LEU A 140 -14.77 24.09 -39.44
CA LEU A 140 -15.66 25.22 -39.73
C LEU A 140 -15.30 25.98 -41.03
N GLN A 141 -14.06 25.85 -41.52
CA GLN A 141 -13.64 26.50 -42.78
C GLN A 141 -14.07 25.71 -44.03
N HIS A 142 -14.24 24.40 -43.92
CA HIS A 142 -14.67 23.56 -45.05
C HIS A 142 -16.19 23.68 -45.31
N GLU A 143 -17.00 23.83 -44.27
CA GLU A 143 -18.46 23.97 -44.41
C GLU A 143 -18.86 25.35 -44.98
N ALA A 144 -18.12 26.41 -44.65
CA ALA A 144 -18.38 27.76 -45.17
C ALA A 144 -18.12 27.87 -46.69
N HIS A 145 -17.12 27.14 -47.22
CA HIS A 145 -16.83 27.10 -48.65
C HIS A 145 -17.84 26.24 -49.43
N ALA A 146 -18.36 25.17 -48.82
CA ALA A 146 -19.39 24.32 -49.42
C ALA A 146 -20.75 25.04 -49.56
N MET A 147 -21.11 25.92 -48.62
CA MET A 147 -22.36 26.68 -48.69
C MET A 147 -22.35 27.85 -49.69
N LEU A 148 -21.18 28.36 -50.08
CA LEU A 148 -21.06 29.41 -51.10
C LEU A 148 -21.17 28.88 -52.54
N LEU A 149 -20.93 27.59 -52.76
CA LEU A 149 -21.00 26.95 -54.09
C LEU A 149 -22.42 26.48 -54.49
N LEU A 150 -23.39 26.51 -53.57
CA LEU A 150 -24.78 26.10 -53.83
C LEU A 150 -25.74 27.28 -54.09
N ARG A 151 -25.26 28.54 -54.07
CA ARG A 151 -26.10 29.74 -54.23
C ARG A 151 -25.75 30.60 -55.45
N GLY A 152 -25.19 30.01 -56.50
CA GLY A 152 -24.81 30.76 -57.71
C GLY A 152 -24.61 29.90 -58.94
N ASN A 153 -25.66 29.24 -59.45
CA ASN A 153 -25.77 28.95 -60.88
C ASN A 153 -27.18 28.44 -61.25
N ALA A 154 -28.13 29.35 -61.45
CA ALA A 154 -29.36 29.04 -62.17
C ALA A 154 -29.93 30.33 -62.78
N GLU A 155 -29.16 30.98 -63.64
CA GLU A 155 -29.71 31.82 -64.69
C GLU A 155 -29.21 31.33 -66.06
N ALA A 156 -30.16 31.29 -66.99
CA ALA A 156 -30.07 31.24 -68.45
C ALA A 156 -30.25 29.88 -69.18
N VAL A 157 -31.49 29.59 -69.66
CA VAL A 157 -32.06 29.76 -71.05
C VAL A 157 -31.69 28.54 -71.95
N TRP A 158 -32.56 27.84 -72.72
CA TRP A 158 -33.40 28.23 -73.87
C TRP A 158 -34.48 27.18 -74.28
N THR A 159 -35.69 27.67 -74.58
CA THR A 159 -36.53 27.52 -75.80
C THR A 159 -36.78 26.15 -76.46
N ILE A 160 -38.08 25.82 -76.67
CA ILE A 160 -38.74 25.63 -77.99
C ILE A 160 -40.12 26.29 -77.93
#